data_AF-X0X0E1-F1
#
_entry.id   AF-X0X0E1-F1
#
_cell.length_a   1.000
_cell.length_b   1.000
_cell.length_c   1.000
_cell.angle_alpha   90.00
_cell.angle_beta   90.00
_cell.angle_gamma   90.00
#
_symmetry.space_group_name_H-M   'P 1'
#
loop_
_entity.id
_entity.type
_entity.pdbx_description
1 polymer ?
#
loop_
_entity_poly.entity_id
_entity_poly.type
_entity_poly.pdbx_seq_one_letter_code
_entity_poly.pdbx_strand_id
1 'polypeptide(L)'
;DLNDIEFNSMYAINATNVTNEPTDFLNEGFLTTYRQTSTGVDETQIIVGMSTANYYKQWMRHKKAGSWNGWKLIIDGGALSFADGNASFTGDVVLDGGFLNAKHVSNLTIAAGAITVSGTKHSVGNEGAAATDNLDTINGGSTYDIIILTTKSNAEDVIIRHGVGNIHLAGGLDFTLGNVKDNIMLFKYETGSWSTMSSSNNV
;
A
#
# COMPACT_ATOMS: atom_id res chain seq x y z
N ASP A 1 -34.20 -11.24 -6.19
CA ASP A 1 -33.39 -10.38 -5.31
C ASP A 1 -32.51 -11.26 -4.42
N LEU A 2 -31.22 -10.95 -4.29
CA LEU A 2 -30.35 -11.72 -3.40
C LEU A 2 -30.65 -11.48 -1.92
N ASN A 3 -31.33 -10.39 -1.56
CA ASN A 3 -31.74 -10.09 -0.19
C ASN A 3 -32.86 -10.99 0.32
N ASP A 4 -33.65 -11.59 -0.58
CA ASP A 4 -34.84 -12.40 -0.27
C ASP A 4 -34.51 -13.89 -0.06
N ILE A 5 -33.23 -14.28 -0.17
CA ILE A 5 -32.82 -15.66 0.03
C ILE A 5 -32.67 -15.92 1.53
N GLU A 6 -33.70 -16.56 2.08
CA GLU A 6 -33.90 -16.68 3.52
C GLU A 6 -33.54 -18.06 4.10
N PHE A 7 -32.75 -18.85 3.40
CA PHE A 7 -32.42 -20.22 3.80
C PHE A 7 -31.03 -20.63 3.32
N ASN A 8 -30.48 -21.66 3.97
CA ASN A 8 -29.23 -22.27 3.54
C ASN A 8 -29.39 -22.82 2.13
N SER A 9 -28.59 -22.34 1.19
CA SER A 9 -28.77 -22.66 -0.23
C SER A 9 -27.49 -22.51 -1.04
N MET A 10 -27.51 -23.10 -2.23
CA MET A 10 -26.53 -22.85 -3.28
C MET A 10 -27.26 -22.71 -4.62
N TYR A 11 -26.96 -21.64 -5.35
CA TYR A 11 -27.61 -21.31 -6.62
C TYR A 11 -26.57 -20.95 -7.69
N ALA A 12 -26.81 -21.40 -8.92
CA ALA A 12 -26.20 -20.76 -10.08
C ALA A 12 -26.93 -19.43 -10.34
N ILE A 13 -26.18 -18.36 -10.52
CA ILE A 13 -26.73 -17.03 -10.74
C ILE A 13 -26.11 -16.37 -11.97
N ASN A 14 -26.92 -15.57 -12.65
CA ASN A 14 -26.48 -14.70 -13.74
C ASN A 14 -26.75 -13.25 -13.35
N ALA A 15 -25.75 -12.38 -13.51
CA ALA A 15 -25.80 -10.96 -13.15
C ALA A 15 -26.99 -10.22 -13.78
N THR A 16 -27.46 -10.64 -14.96
CA THR A 16 -28.60 -10.00 -15.63
C THR A 16 -29.95 -10.28 -14.96
N ASN A 17 -30.03 -11.31 -14.12
CA ASN A 17 -31.28 -11.86 -13.59
C ASN A 17 -31.37 -11.77 -12.05
N VAL A 18 -30.42 -11.08 -11.42
CA VAL A 18 -30.39 -10.86 -9.98
C VAL A 18 -30.43 -9.36 -9.67
N THR A 19 -30.76 -9.05 -8.42
CA THR A 19 -30.68 -7.69 -7.87
C THR A 19 -29.98 -7.77 -6.52
N ASN A 20 -29.36 -6.67 -6.09
CA ASN A 20 -28.54 -6.60 -4.87
C ASN A 20 -27.31 -7.51 -4.88
N GLU A 21 -26.73 -7.74 -6.06
CA GLU A 21 -25.42 -8.31 -6.30
C GLU A 21 -24.29 -7.26 -6.12
N PRO A 22 -23.01 -7.69 -6.02
CA PRO A 22 -21.88 -6.77 -6.09
C PRO A 22 -21.88 -5.99 -7.41
N THR A 23 -21.58 -4.70 -7.37
CA THR A 23 -21.61 -3.82 -8.56
C THR A 23 -20.63 -4.24 -9.67
N ASP A 24 -19.57 -4.97 -9.31
CA ASP A 24 -18.54 -5.47 -10.22
C ASP A 24 -18.69 -6.97 -10.55
N PHE A 25 -19.79 -7.61 -10.13
CA PHE A 25 -20.11 -8.98 -10.52
C PHE A 25 -20.68 -9.02 -11.94
N LEU A 26 -20.00 -9.70 -12.87
CA LEU A 26 -20.37 -9.72 -14.29
C LEU A 26 -20.67 -11.13 -14.81
N ASN A 27 -21.73 -11.27 -15.60
CA ASN A 27 -22.13 -12.53 -16.25
C ASN A 27 -22.61 -13.61 -15.27
N GLU A 28 -21.74 -14.46 -14.73
CA GLU A 28 -22.15 -15.72 -14.09
C GLU A 28 -21.29 -16.10 -12.89
N GLY A 29 -21.90 -16.82 -11.96
CA GLY A 29 -21.26 -17.36 -10.77
C GLY A 29 -22.15 -18.29 -9.95
N PHE A 30 -21.62 -18.76 -8.83
CA PHE A 30 -22.37 -19.48 -7.81
C PHE A 30 -22.55 -18.63 -6.57
N LEU A 31 -23.78 -18.53 -6.08
CA LEU A 31 -24.10 -17.98 -4.78
C LEU A 31 -24.26 -19.10 -3.76
N THR A 32 -23.65 -18.95 -2.59
CA THR A 32 -23.95 -19.77 -1.41
C THR A 32 -24.45 -18.90 -0.29
N THR A 33 -25.54 -19.30 0.36
CA THR A 33 -26.13 -18.62 1.52
C THR A 33 -26.01 -19.51 2.75
N TYR A 34 -25.49 -18.96 3.84
CA TYR A 34 -25.41 -19.56 5.16
C TYR A 34 -26.21 -18.73 6.15
N ARG A 35 -27.39 -19.20 6.55
CA ARG A 35 -28.22 -18.61 7.61
C ARG A 35 -27.95 -19.31 8.93
N GLN A 36 -27.68 -18.52 9.96
CA GLN A 36 -27.55 -19.03 11.32
C GLN A 36 -28.93 -19.53 11.80
N THR A 37 -29.02 -20.83 12.11
CA THR A 37 -30.29 -21.46 12.49
C THR A 37 -30.76 -21.10 13.90
N SER A 38 -29.86 -20.65 14.78
CA SER A 38 -30.19 -20.30 16.17
C SER A 38 -30.83 -18.92 16.32
N THR A 39 -30.45 -17.95 15.50
CA THR A 39 -30.98 -16.57 15.55
C THR A 39 -31.97 -16.30 14.43
N GLY A 40 -31.82 -16.98 13.29
CA GLY A 40 -32.65 -16.78 12.11
C GLY A 40 -32.55 -15.37 11.53
N VAL A 41 -31.62 -14.53 11.94
CA VAL A 41 -31.49 -13.13 11.47
C VAL A 41 -30.11 -12.78 10.95
N ASP A 42 -29.13 -13.63 11.22
CA ASP A 42 -27.75 -13.49 10.74
C ASP A 42 -27.51 -14.43 9.56
N GLU A 43 -27.00 -13.88 8.46
CA GLU A 43 -26.83 -14.56 7.19
C GLU A 43 -25.49 -14.17 6.56
N THR A 44 -24.83 -15.13 5.92
CA THR A 44 -23.63 -14.87 5.12
C THR A 44 -23.90 -15.32 3.70
N GLN A 45 -23.57 -14.46 2.74
CA GLN A 45 -23.62 -14.80 1.33
C GLN A 45 -22.24 -14.70 0.72
N ILE A 46 -21.90 -15.69 -0.12
CA ILE A 46 -20.64 -15.75 -0.86
C ILE A 46 -20.96 -15.98 -2.33
N ILE A 47 -20.43 -15.14 -3.21
CA ILE A 47 -20.48 -15.33 -4.66
C ILE A 47 -19.09 -15.72 -5.15
N VAL A 48 -19.03 -16.79 -5.93
CA VAL A 48 -17.82 -17.21 -6.65
C VAL A 48 -18.05 -16.99 -8.15
N GLY A 49 -17.23 -16.14 -8.75
CA GLY A 49 -17.27 -15.83 -10.18
C GLY A 49 -16.81 -17.00 -11.05
N MET A 50 -17.48 -17.21 -12.18
CA MET A 50 -17.14 -18.31 -13.11
C MET A 50 -16.89 -17.86 -14.55
N SER A 51 -17.17 -16.60 -14.87
CA SER A 51 -16.92 -16.05 -16.20
C SER A 51 -15.47 -15.60 -16.35
N THR A 52 -15.03 -15.42 -17.59
CA THR A 52 -13.71 -14.82 -17.89
C THR A 52 -13.57 -13.42 -17.31
N ALA A 53 -14.66 -12.65 -17.23
CA ALA A 53 -14.71 -11.32 -16.61
C ALA A 53 -14.63 -11.38 -15.06
N ASN A 54 -14.98 -12.51 -14.46
CA ASN A 54 -14.94 -12.75 -13.02
C ASN A 54 -13.86 -13.75 -12.60
N TYR A 55 -12.83 -14.02 -13.41
CA TYR A 55 -11.90 -15.10 -13.09
C TYR A 55 -11.32 -14.97 -11.69
N TYR A 56 -11.51 -16.02 -10.89
CA TYR A 56 -11.13 -16.14 -9.48
C TYR A 56 -11.65 -15.02 -8.56
N LYS A 57 -12.64 -14.24 -8.99
CA LYS A 57 -13.27 -13.25 -8.13
C LYS A 57 -14.19 -13.92 -7.13
N GLN A 58 -14.10 -13.48 -5.87
CA GLN A 58 -15.02 -13.91 -4.82
C GLN A 58 -15.53 -12.69 -4.06
N TRP A 59 -16.82 -12.66 -3.80
CA TRP A 59 -17.46 -11.62 -3.01
C TRP A 59 -18.14 -12.22 -1.80
N MET A 60 -18.17 -11.48 -0.71
CA MET A 60 -18.92 -11.84 0.49
C MET A 60 -19.66 -10.64 1.05
N ARG A 61 -20.81 -10.90 1.65
CA ARG A 61 -21.48 -9.98 2.56
C ARG A 61 -22.06 -10.74 3.74
N HIS A 62 -22.37 -9.99 4.78
CA HIS A 62 -22.99 -10.52 5.99
C HIS A 62 -24.19 -9.66 6.38
N LYS A 63 -25.32 -10.31 6.67
CA LYS A 63 -26.48 -9.74 7.32
C LYS A 63 -26.31 -9.93 8.82
N LYS A 64 -26.39 -8.82 9.57
CA LYS A 64 -26.32 -8.84 11.03
C LYS A 64 -27.58 -8.19 11.58
N ALA A 65 -28.26 -8.88 12.49
CA ALA A 65 -29.51 -8.42 13.10
C ALA A 65 -30.53 -7.94 12.04
N GLY A 66 -30.66 -8.69 10.94
CA GLY A 66 -31.61 -8.40 9.86
C GLY A 66 -31.16 -7.36 8.82
N SER A 67 -30.01 -6.69 9.00
CA SER A 67 -29.50 -5.67 8.07
C SER A 67 -28.30 -6.15 7.29
N TRP A 68 -28.33 -6.04 5.96
CA TRP A 68 -27.20 -6.41 5.08
C TRP A 68 -26.08 -5.39 5.13
N ASN A 69 -24.85 -5.84 5.36
CA ASN A 69 -23.67 -5.07 5.02
C ASN A 69 -23.48 -5.06 3.49
N GLY A 70 -22.75 -4.06 2.99
CA GLY A 70 -22.35 -4.02 1.58
C GLY A 70 -21.45 -5.20 1.20
N TRP A 71 -21.49 -5.57 -0.08
CA TRP A 71 -20.59 -6.58 -0.65
C TRP A 71 -19.13 -6.16 -0.54
N LYS A 72 -18.27 -7.13 -0.24
CA LYS A 72 -16.81 -6.99 -0.23
C LYS A 72 -16.22 -7.98 -1.22
N LEU A 73 -15.42 -7.48 -2.15
CA LEU A 73 -14.54 -8.30 -2.97
C LEU A 73 -13.45 -8.84 -2.05
N ILE A 74 -13.33 -10.17 -1.95
CA ILE A 74 -12.32 -10.87 -1.14
C ILE A 74 -11.13 -11.26 -2.01
N ILE A 75 -11.38 -11.68 -3.25
CA ILE A 75 -10.34 -12.10 -4.19
C ILE A 75 -10.63 -11.42 -5.51
N ASP A 76 -9.63 -10.79 -6.13
CA ASP A 76 -9.76 -10.10 -7.42
C ASP A 76 -9.01 -10.79 -8.57
N GLY A 77 -9.01 -12.12 -8.61
CA GLY A 77 -8.36 -12.82 -9.74
C GLY A 77 -6.84 -13.02 -9.63
N GLY A 78 -6.16 -12.39 -8.67
CA GLY A 78 -4.71 -12.53 -8.49
C GLY A 78 -4.13 -11.98 -7.18
N ALA A 79 -4.90 -11.23 -6.40
CA ALA A 79 -4.51 -10.72 -5.09
C ALA A 79 -5.72 -10.72 -4.13
N LEU A 80 -5.44 -10.91 -2.83
CA LEU A 80 -6.37 -10.60 -1.74
C LEU A 80 -6.42 -9.08 -1.60
N SER A 81 -7.55 -8.47 -1.99
CA SER A 81 -7.75 -7.02 -1.93
C SER A 81 -8.65 -6.67 -0.75
N PHE A 82 -8.20 -5.75 0.10
CA PHE A 82 -8.98 -5.24 1.23
C PHE A 82 -9.50 -3.84 0.86
N ALA A 83 -10.80 -3.74 0.58
CA ALA A 83 -11.38 -2.55 -0.05
C ALA A 83 -11.31 -1.25 0.79
N ASP A 84 -11.18 -1.33 2.12
CA ASP A 84 -11.36 -0.15 3.00
C ASP A 84 -10.27 0.08 4.07
N GLY A 85 -9.08 -0.53 3.97
CA GLY A 85 -7.97 -0.23 4.90
C GLY A 85 -7.15 -1.43 5.32
N ASN A 86 -6.10 -1.12 6.11
CA ASN A 86 -4.99 -1.97 6.52
C ASN A 86 -5.29 -3.48 6.58
N ALA A 87 -4.42 -4.29 5.99
CA ALA A 87 -4.40 -5.73 6.25
C ALA A 87 -3.91 -5.96 7.69
N SER A 88 -4.83 -6.25 8.62
CA SER A 88 -4.50 -6.57 10.01
C SER A 88 -4.36 -8.09 10.16
N PHE A 89 -3.16 -8.55 10.49
CA PHE A 89 -2.87 -9.93 10.82
C PHE A 89 -2.62 -10.01 12.33
N THR A 90 -3.38 -10.84 13.03
CA THR A 90 -3.24 -11.03 14.49
C THR A 90 -2.14 -12.01 14.87
N GLY A 91 -1.47 -12.60 13.87
CA GLY A 91 -0.30 -13.48 14.02
C GLY A 91 0.75 -13.15 12.96
N ASP A 92 1.71 -14.06 12.79
CA ASP A 92 2.81 -13.87 11.84
C ASP A 92 2.32 -13.80 10.39
N VAL A 93 2.97 -12.95 9.60
CA VAL A 93 2.78 -12.88 8.14
C VAL A 93 3.91 -13.68 7.48
N VAL A 94 3.58 -14.84 6.92
CA VAL A 94 4.51 -15.66 6.14
C VAL A 94 4.19 -15.47 4.65
N LEU A 95 5.17 -15.07 3.85
CA LEU A 95 5.02 -14.86 2.41
C LEU A 95 6.01 -15.75 1.65
N ASP A 96 5.50 -16.53 0.69
CA ASP A 96 6.33 -17.28 -0.25
C ASP A 96 6.67 -16.37 -1.44
N GLY A 97 7.67 -15.50 -1.28
CA GLY A 97 8.04 -14.47 -2.24
C GLY A 97 8.65 -13.21 -1.62
N GLY A 98 8.28 -12.03 -2.13
CA GLY A 98 8.74 -10.74 -1.60
C GLY A 98 7.86 -10.21 -0.46
N PHE A 99 8.47 -9.61 0.57
CA PHE A 99 7.76 -8.99 1.70
C PHE A 99 7.52 -7.49 1.50
N LEU A 100 8.58 -6.69 1.54
CA LEU A 100 8.53 -5.25 1.29
C LEU A 100 9.24 -4.93 -0.03
N ASN A 101 8.49 -4.50 -1.05
CA ASN A 101 9.05 -3.97 -2.29
C ASN A 101 9.09 -2.43 -2.22
N ALA A 102 10.25 -1.87 -1.90
CA ALA A 102 10.49 -0.44 -2.00
C ALA A 102 10.71 -0.03 -3.47
N LYS A 103 9.64 -0.10 -4.26
CA LYS A 103 9.66 0.25 -5.69
C LYS A 103 10.20 1.68 -5.83
N HIS A 104 11.13 1.90 -6.75
CA HIS A 104 11.61 3.25 -7.07
C HIS A 104 10.42 4.12 -7.51
N VAL A 105 10.14 5.17 -6.74
CA VAL A 105 8.95 5.98 -6.94
C VAL A 105 9.24 7.10 -7.94
N SER A 106 10.38 7.80 -7.82
CA SER A 106 10.75 8.88 -8.73
C SER A 106 12.20 9.34 -8.57
N ASN A 107 12.70 10.03 -9.60
CA ASN A 107 13.89 10.88 -9.51
C ASN A 107 13.45 12.26 -9.00
N LEU A 108 14.06 12.72 -7.91
CA LEU A 108 13.85 14.05 -7.34
C LEU A 108 15.06 14.92 -7.67
N THR A 109 14.83 16.22 -7.85
CA THR A 109 15.89 17.21 -8.03
C THR A 109 15.84 18.15 -6.84
N ILE A 110 16.99 18.47 -6.25
CA ILE A 110 17.09 19.49 -5.23
C ILE A 110 16.70 20.84 -5.83
N ALA A 111 15.88 21.59 -5.11
CA ALA A 111 15.55 22.97 -5.43
C ALA A 111 15.66 23.79 -4.15
N ALA A 112 16.57 24.77 -4.14
CA ALA A 112 16.84 25.61 -2.97
C ALA A 112 17.09 24.79 -1.67
N GLY A 113 17.86 23.72 -1.77
CA GLY A 113 18.20 22.85 -0.64
C GLY A 113 17.09 21.90 -0.19
N ALA A 114 16.02 21.72 -0.97
CA ALA A 114 14.90 20.87 -0.58
C ALA A 114 14.46 19.87 -1.67
N ILE A 115 13.85 18.76 -1.21
CA ILE A 115 13.10 17.80 -2.05
C ILE A 115 11.71 17.56 -1.47
N THR A 116 10.80 17.00 -2.27
CA THR A 116 9.49 16.53 -1.82
C THR A 116 9.34 15.05 -2.11
N VAL A 117 9.24 14.23 -1.07
CA VAL A 117 9.08 12.77 -1.21
C VAL A 117 7.62 12.39 -1.40
N SER A 118 7.39 11.34 -2.19
CA SER A 118 6.05 10.81 -2.50
C SER A 118 5.94 9.30 -2.30
N GLY A 119 6.99 8.64 -1.84
CA GLY A 119 6.94 7.25 -1.37
C GLY A 119 8.26 6.76 -0.80
N THR A 120 8.43 5.44 -0.73
CA THR A 120 9.48 4.81 0.09
C THR A 120 10.88 4.93 -0.49
N LYS A 121 11.06 5.05 -1.81
CA LYS A 121 12.40 5.12 -2.43
C LYS A 121 12.49 6.19 -3.52
N HIS A 122 13.49 7.05 -3.39
CA HIS A 122 13.79 8.11 -4.35
C HIS A 122 15.28 8.18 -4.71
N SER A 123 15.57 8.49 -5.96
CA SER A 123 16.92 8.89 -6.39
C SER A 123 16.98 10.42 -6.44
N VAL A 124 17.99 11.03 -5.83
CA VAL A 124 18.10 12.49 -5.71
C VAL A 124 19.22 12.99 -6.63
N GLY A 125 18.90 13.98 -7.46
CA GLY A 125 19.87 14.71 -8.28
C GLY A 125 20.03 16.16 -7.83
N ASN A 126 21.11 16.77 -8.26
CA ASN A 126 21.51 18.12 -7.86
C ASN A 126 20.76 19.22 -8.64
N GLU A 127 20.63 20.41 -8.03
CA GLU A 127 20.06 21.58 -8.69
C GLU A 127 20.89 21.95 -9.92
N GLY A 128 20.25 22.04 -11.09
CA GLY A 128 20.93 22.38 -12.36
C GLY A 128 22.01 21.39 -12.81
N ALA A 129 22.00 20.14 -12.33
CA ALA A 129 23.04 19.14 -12.61
C ALA A 129 24.45 19.57 -12.16
N ALA A 130 24.54 20.28 -11.03
CA ALA A 130 25.80 20.59 -10.37
C ALA A 130 26.51 19.29 -9.92
N ALA A 131 27.84 19.33 -9.81
CA ALA A 131 28.62 18.18 -9.34
C ALA A 131 28.34 17.84 -7.87
N THR A 132 28.00 18.84 -7.06
CA THR A 132 27.69 18.68 -5.65
C THR A 132 26.55 19.63 -5.27
N ASP A 133 25.62 19.15 -4.43
CA ASP A 133 24.56 19.99 -3.87
C ASP A 133 24.16 19.52 -2.47
N ASN A 134 23.56 20.43 -1.70
CA ASN A 134 23.18 20.20 -0.31
C ASN A 134 21.67 19.94 -0.20
N LEU A 135 21.30 18.90 0.52
CA LEU A 135 19.93 18.62 0.93
C LEU A 135 19.75 18.98 2.40
N ASP A 136 18.84 19.92 2.65
CA ASP A 136 18.56 20.52 3.96
C ASP A 136 17.18 20.14 4.47
N THR A 137 16.21 20.06 3.57
CA THR A 137 14.80 19.91 3.93
C THR A 137 14.14 18.84 3.07
N ILE A 138 13.41 17.94 3.72
CA ILE A 138 12.60 16.93 3.06
C ILE A 138 11.12 17.20 3.37
N ASN A 139 10.38 17.59 2.35
CA ASN A 139 8.93 17.82 2.40
C ASN A 139 8.15 16.54 2.06
N GLY A 140 6.87 16.50 2.43
CA GLY A 140 6.01 15.33 2.23
C GLY A 140 6.16 14.28 3.33
N GLY A 141 5.65 13.07 3.07
CA GLY A 141 5.60 11.96 4.03
C GLY A 141 4.63 12.18 5.21
N SER A 142 4.10 11.08 5.73
CA SER A 142 3.33 11.02 6.96
C SER A 142 4.23 10.69 8.16
N THR A 143 3.75 11.01 9.36
CA THR A 143 4.38 10.59 10.61
C THR A 143 4.64 9.07 10.58
N TYR A 144 5.84 8.66 10.98
CA TYR A 144 6.32 7.28 10.99
C TYR A 144 6.61 6.65 9.62
N ASP A 145 6.63 7.45 8.56
CA ASP A 145 7.10 6.97 7.26
C ASP A 145 8.59 6.64 7.28
N ILE A 146 8.93 5.62 6.49
CA ILE A 146 10.30 5.22 6.17
C ILE A 146 10.57 5.60 4.71
N ILE A 147 11.68 6.30 4.46
CA ILE A 147 12.17 6.60 3.12
C ILE A 147 13.61 6.10 2.94
N ILE A 148 13.96 5.80 1.70
CA ILE A 148 15.29 5.42 1.24
C ILE A 148 15.70 6.41 0.16
N LEU A 149 16.80 7.12 0.38
CA LEU A 149 17.38 8.04 -0.60
C LEU A 149 18.68 7.45 -1.16
N THR A 150 18.85 7.54 -2.48
CA THR A 150 20.09 7.27 -3.21
C THR A 150 20.45 8.49 -4.05
N THR A 151 21.70 8.62 -4.51
CA THR A 151 21.98 9.60 -5.58
C THR A 151 21.40 9.10 -6.91
N LYS A 152 21.03 10.03 -7.78
CA LYS A 152 20.56 9.78 -9.15
C LYS A 152 21.70 9.32 -10.06
N SER A 153 22.93 9.75 -9.81
CA SER A 153 24.09 9.38 -10.64
C SER A 153 25.41 9.46 -9.86
N ASN A 154 26.42 8.70 -10.30
CA ASN A 154 27.79 8.79 -9.74
C ASN A 154 28.53 10.09 -10.10
N ALA A 155 27.86 11.02 -10.80
CA ALA A 155 28.42 12.32 -11.18
C ALA A 155 27.83 13.47 -10.35
N GLU A 156 26.83 13.16 -9.50
CA GLU A 156 26.08 14.12 -8.70
C GLU A 156 26.21 13.71 -7.23
N ASP A 157 27.10 14.36 -6.49
CA ASP A 157 27.21 14.19 -5.04
C ASP A 157 26.06 14.94 -4.36
N VAL A 158 25.23 14.22 -3.61
CA VAL A 158 24.18 14.81 -2.77
C VAL A 158 24.63 14.77 -1.31
N ILE A 159 24.87 15.93 -0.71
CA ILE A 159 25.25 16.06 0.69
C ILE A 159 24.00 16.27 1.53
N ILE A 160 23.62 15.26 2.31
CA ILE A 160 22.51 15.34 3.25
C ILE A 160 23.02 15.95 4.54
N ARG A 161 22.53 17.14 4.90
CA ARG A 161 23.10 17.93 5.99
C ARG A 161 22.45 17.64 7.34
N HIS A 162 23.27 17.35 8.34
CA HIS A 162 22.82 17.13 9.71
C HIS A 162 22.49 18.45 10.40
N GLY A 163 21.35 18.52 11.09
CA GLY A 163 20.98 19.66 11.92
C GLY A 163 20.56 20.90 11.14
N VAL A 164 20.37 20.76 9.82
CA VAL A 164 19.82 21.79 8.94
C VAL A 164 18.40 21.39 8.55
N GLY A 165 17.50 22.37 8.47
CA GLY A 165 16.10 22.15 8.13
C GLY A 165 15.44 21.15 9.09
N ASN A 166 14.93 20.05 8.54
CA ASN A 166 14.26 18.99 9.31
C ASN A 166 15.01 17.65 9.31
N ILE A 167 16.33 17.66 9.07
CA ILE A 167 17.14 16.44 8.94
C ILE A 167 18.11 16.28 10.13
N HIS A 168 18.05 15.14 10.81
CA HIS A 168 18.90 14.80 11.95
C HIS A 168 19.57 13.44 11.74
N LEU A 169 20.79 13.47 11.22
CA LEU A 169 21.55 12.25 10.95
C LEU A 169 22.20 11.65 12.20
N ALA A 170 22.25 10.31 12.25
CA ALA A 170 22.97 9.60 13.30
C ALA A 170 24.47 9.93 13.23
N GLY A 171 25.10 10.15 14.39
CA GLY A 171 26.52 10.53 14.48
C GLY A 171 26.80 12.04 14.37
N GLY A 172 25.78 12.87 14.07
CA GLY A 172 25.92 14.33 14.13
C GLY A 172 26.72 14.94 12.98
N LEU A 173 26.89 14.21 11.88
CA LEU A 173 27.69 14.61 10.71
C LEU A 173 26.85 14.51 9.44
N ASP A 174 27.22 15.30 8.44
CA ASP A 174 26.65 15.23 7.10
C ASP A 174 26.96 13.88 6.45
N PHE A 175 26.10 13.46 5.51
CA PHE A 175 26.24 12.21 4.78
C PHE A 175 26.15 12.45 3.28
N THR A 176 27.18 12.06 2.54
CA THR A 176 27.22 12.20 1.08
C THR A 176 26.75 10.93 0.40
N LEU A 177 25.81 11.06 -0.53
CA LEU A 177 25.46 10.07 -1.54
C LEU A 177 26.25 10.40 -2.82
N GLY A 178 27.39 9.75 -3.02
CA GLY A 178 28.25 9.97 -4.20
C GLY A 178 28.24 8.81 -5.20
N ASN A 179 27.73 7.66 -4.79
CA ASN A 179 27.56 6.48 -5.62
C ASN A 179 26.08 6.06 -5.66
N VAL A 180 25.56 5.62 -6.81
CA VAL A 180 24.17 5.13 -6.93
C VAL A 180 23.85 3.93 -6.03
N LYS A 181 24.87 3.29 -5.46
CA LYS A 181 24.74 2.23 -4.45
C LYS A 181 24.66 2.77 -3.03
N ASP A 182 25.12 4.00 -2.79
CA ASP A 182 24.95 4.68 -1.51
C ASP A 182 23.47 4.83 -1.23
N ASN A 183 23.11 4.58 0.02
CA ASN A 183 21.76 4.79 0.47
C ASN A 183 21.74 5.24 1.91
N ILE A 184 20.74 6.04 2.22
CA ILE A 184 20.35 6.34 3.59
C ILE A 184 18.87 6.04 3.75
N MET A 185 18.54 5.38 4.86
CA MET A 185 17.18 5.13 5.29
C MET A 185 16.85 6.11 6.42
N LEU A 186 15.78 6.87 6.25
CA LEU A 186 15.31 7.87 7.19
C LEU A 186 13.92 7.51 7.71
N PHE A 187 13.65 7.87 8.95
CA PHE A 187 12.36 7.74 9.63
C PHE A 187 11.81 9.10 10.01
N LYS A 188 10.52 9.34 9.76
CA LYS A 188 9.86 10.58 10.15
C LYS A 188 9.27 10.48 11.55
N TYR A 189 9.74 11.31 12.46
CA TYR A 189 9.16 11.42 13.81
C TYR A 189 7.90 12.31 13.82
N GLU A 190 7.10 12.21 14.89
CA GLU A 190 5.90 13.05 15.09
C GLU A 190 6.21 14.55 15.08
N THR A 191 7.43 14.92 15.46
CA THR A 191 7.95 16.30 15.42
C THR A 191 8.15 16.83 14.00
N GLY A 192 7.99 15.99 12.97
CA GLY A 192 8.20 16.34 11.56
C GLY A 192 9.66 16.24 11.09
N SER A 193 10.57 15.85 11.97
CA SER A 193 11.98 15.62 11.66
C SER A 193 12.23 14.25 11.05
N TRP A 194 13.12 14.19 10.07
CA TRP A 194 13.67 12.97 9.50
C TRP A 194 14.97 12.59 10.21
N SER A 195 15.12 11.33 10.60
CA SER A 195 16.36 10.86 11.22
C SER A 195 16.84 9.53 10.66
N THR A 196 18.15 9.32 10.69
CA THR A 196 18.76 8.09 10.18
C THR A 196 18.32 6.86 10.97
N MET A 197 17.92 5.82 10.24
CA MET A 197 17.84 4.44 10.75
C MET A 197 19.04 3.61 10.31
N SER A 198 19.46 3.79 9.06
CA SER A 198 20.61 3.08 8.48
C SER A 198 21.22 3.91 7.37
N SER A 199 22.52 3.77 7.14
CA SER A 199 23.19 4.31 5.96
C SER A 199 24.23 3.32 5.47
N SER A 200 24.51 3.35 4.17
CA SER A 200 25.63 2.64 3.58
C SER A 200 26.34 3.55 2.58
N ASN A 201 27.65 3.64 2.75
CA ASN A 201 28.56 4.37 1.87
C ASN A 201 29.41 3.33 1.15
N ASN A 202 29.23 3.26 -0.16
CA ASN A 202 29.84 2.31 -1.07
C ASN A 202 30.82 3.07 -1.94
N VAL A 203 32.09 2.98 -1.55
CA VAL A 203 33.22 3.59 -2.27
C VAL A 203 33.52 2.82 -3.56
#